data_AF-B9EYH3-F1
#
_entry.id   AF-B9EYH3-F1
#
_cell.length_a   1.000
_cell.length_b   1.000
_cell.length_c   1.000
_cell.angle_alpha   90.00
_cell.angle_beta   90.00
_cell.angle_gamma   90.00
#
_symmetry.space_group_name_H-M   'P 1'
#
loop_
_entity.id
_entity.type
_entity.pdbx_description
1 polymer ?
#
loop_
_entity_poly.entity_id
_entity_poly.type
_entity_poly.pdbx_seq_one_letter_code
_entity_poly.pdbx_strand_id
1 'polypeptide(L)'
;MRRATILVLLIALSSVIAPLPLEALNVRGHLLKSKTFLSPAFFLHPGSVSNKFYYDVPFPRGHLALKSFNAEVVDENGVPVPLHDTYLHHWVVEPYYALKNSDSADAQKLPKGIIARNSGVCKKTLGQYYGLGSETRHTATWVPDPYGIEIGNPEKPPEGYEEKWLINVHAIDTRGAIDKLGCTECKCDLYNMTIDEYGRKLPKDYIGGLYCCYDETQCKVKEGFNGELRKLFLRYTVTWLDWSDAVVPVKIYIFDVTDTSPPDEKSGTACKVEYQVEECSPENRAKNECIDVKVTKEVIPCGGDIVFGVAHQHSGGIGASLHGQDGRLLCASIPSYGKGEEAGNEDNYIVGMSTCYPKPGSVKVSDGEVLTVVSNYSSDRQHTGVMGLLYILVAEQEQPAPKPALCFSFPVPWCLPTWLTSNL
;
A
#
# COMPACT_ATOMS: atom_id res chain seq x y z
N MET A 1 8.35 -42.99 -55.62
CA MET A 1 8.05 -43.28 -54.20
C MET A 1 9.07 -42.55 -53.35
N ARG A 2 8.63 -41.48 -52.68
CA ARG A 2 9.47 -40.47 -52.01
C ARG A 2 9.99 -40.99 -50.67
N ARG A 3 11.30 -40.88 -50.46
CA ARG A 3 11.93 -40.96 -49.13
C ARG A 3 11.63 -39.66 -48.40
N ALA A 4 10.91 -39.73 -47.29
CA ALA A 4 10.66 -38.60 -46.40
C ALA A 4 11.68 -38.65 -45.26
N THR A 5 12.64 -37.73 -45.28
CA THR A 5 13.55 -37.44 -44.18
C THR A 5 12.79 -36.52 -43.22
N ILE A 6 12.50 -36.98 -42.01
CA ILE A 6 11.88 -36.15 -40.96
C ILE A 6 13.00 -35.36 -40.29
N LEU A 7 13.06 -34.06 -40.55
CA LEU A 7 13.90 -33.09 -39.86
C LEU A 7 13.16 -32.66 -38.59
N VAL A 8 13.65 -33.07 -37.42
CA VAL A 8 13.14 -32.57 -36.13
C VAL A 8 13.73 -31.18 -35.90
N LEU A 9 12.92 -30.13 -36.10
CA LEU A 9 13.26 -28.78 -35.65
C LEU A 9 13.06 -28.71 -34.13
N LEU A 10 14.16 -28.69 -33.38
CA LEU A 10 14.18 -28.20 -32.00
C LEU A 10 14.03 -26.67 -32.03
N ILE A 11 12.83 -26.18 -31.76
CA ILE A 11 12.59 -24.76 -31.48
C ILE A 11 12.94 -24.55 -30.01
N ALA A 12 14.13 -24.00 -29.76
CA ALA A 12 14.47 -23.48 -28.43
C ALA A 12 13.60 -22.23 -28.19
N LEU A 13 12.60 -22.33 -27.32
CA LEU A 13 11.95 -21.15 -26.74
C LEU A 13 12.95 -20.50 -25.78
N SER A 14 13.75 -19.58 -26.28
CA SER A 14 14.41 -18.57 -25.46
C SER A 14 13.33 -17.69 -24.85
N SER A 15 13.09 -17.84 -23.54
CA SER A 15 12.33 -16.90 -22.74
C SER A 15 12.97 -15.51 -22.89
N VAL A 16 12.27 -14.61 -23.58
CA VAL A 16 12.63 -13.20 -23.57
C VAL A 16 12.24 -12.68 -22.20
N ILE A 17 13.15 -12.81 -21.24
CA ILE A 17 13.17 -11.95 -20.06
C ILE A 17 13.35 -10.56 -20.63
N ALA A 18 12.30 -9.74 -20.60
CA ALA A 18 12.45 -8.32 -20.88
C ALA A 18 13.46 -7.79 -19.85
N PRO A 19 14.67 -7.38 -20.26
CA PRO A 19 15.57 -6.75 -19.33
C PRO A 19 14.89 -5.46 -18.87
N LEU A 20 14.88 -5.23 -17.56
CA LEU A 20 14.63 -3.90 -17.00
C LEU A 20 15.39 -2.87 -17.88
N PRO A 21 14.78 -1.76 -18.29
CA PRO A 21 15.50 -0.76 -19.07
C PRO A 21 16.75 -0.38 -18.31
N LEU A 22 17.92 -0.68 -18.88
CA LEU A 22 19.24 -0.39 -18.30
C LEU A 22 19.41 1.13 -18.02
N GLU A 23 18.54 1.95 -18.58
CA GLU A 23 18.40 3.39 -18.31
C GLU A 23 17.94 3.70 -16.88
N ALA A 24 17.33 2.76 -16.14
CA ALA A 24 16.97 2.93 -14.73
C ALA A 24 18.15 2.73 -13.76
N LEU A 25 19.30 2.24 -14.24
CA LEU A 25 20.49 1.91 -13.42
C LEU A 25 21.66 2.88 -13.63
N ASN A 26 21.49 3.92 -14.45
CA ASN A 26 22.58 4.81 -14.83
C ASN A 26 22.42 6.22 -14.25
N VAL A 27 22.49 6.35 -12.92
CA VAL A 27 22.74 7.63 -12.26
C VAL A 27 24.18 7.67 -11.76
N ARG A 28 24.99 8.46 -12.48
CA ARG A 28 26.30 8.93 -12.00
C ARG A 28 26.09 9.85 -10.79
N GLY A 29 26.58 9.48 -9.61
CA GLY A 29 27.01 10.46 -8.59
C GLY A 29 26.56 10.26 -7.14
N HIS A 30 25.41 9.61 -6.88
CA HIS A 30 24.96 9.31 -5.52
C HIS A 30 24.88 7.79 -5.32
N LEU A 31 25.68 7.25 -4.40
CA LEU A 31 25.74 5.82 -4.13
C LEU A 31 24.38 5.36 -3.57
N LEU A 32 23.57 4.68 -4.39
CA LEU A 32 22.35 4.02 -3.95
C LEU A 32 22.69 3.06 -2.79
N LYS A 33 22.03 3.25 -1.64
CA LYS A 33 22.21 2.42 -0.45
C LYS A 33 21.05 1.46 -0.33
N SER A 34 21.31 0.24 0.16
CA SER A 34 20.28 -0.74 0.43
C SER A 34 20.63 -1.55 1.67
N LYS A 35 19.61 -1.94 2.43
CA LYS A 35 19.78 -2.81 3.60
C LYS A 35 18.52 -3.63 3.85
N THR A 36 18.75 -4.89 4.20
CA THR A 36 17.72 -5.85 4.61
C THR A 36 17.66 -5.95 6.13
N PHE A 37 16.44 -6.03 6.64
CA PHE A 37 16.12 -6.14 8.06
C PHE A 37 15.09 -7.25 8.28
N LEU A 38 14.90 -7.64 9.54
CA LEU A 38 13.83 -8.52 9.99
C LEU A 38 12.98 -7.78 11.02
N SER A 39 11.67 -7.95 10.95
CA SER A 39 10.77 -7.60 12.06
C SER A 39 11.10 -8.45 13.29
N PRO A 40 10.57 -8.11 14.48
CA PRO A 40 10.43 -9.10 15.54
C PRO A 40 9.65 -10.33 15.04
N ALA A 41 9.90 -11.48 15.66
CA ALA A 41 9.20 -12.71 15.30
C ALA A 41 7.70 -12.62 15.64
N PHE A 42 6.88 -13.26 14.82
CA PHE A 42 5.51 -13.62 15.16
C PHE A 42 5.33 -15.14 15.05
N PHE A 43 4.29 -15.63 15.72
CA PHE A 43 4.06 -17.06 15.87
C PHE A 43 2.65 -17.39 15.39
N LEU A 44 2.55 -18.45 14.59
CA LEU A 44 1.28 -18.90 14.04
C LEU A 44 1.14 -20.41 14.17
N HIS A 45 0.00 -20.84 14.69
CA HIS A 45 -0.46 -22.22 14.57
C HIS A 45 -1.54 -22.30 13.47
N PRO A 46 -1.93 -23.50 13.02
CA PRO A 46 -2.96 -23.64 12.00
C PRO A 46 -4.23 -22.83 12.28
N GLY A 47 -4.67 -22.04 11.29
CA GLY A 47 -5.83 -21.18 11.36
C GLY A 47 -5.63 -19.84 12.10
N SER A 48 -4.55 -19.67 12.88
CA SER A 48 -4.39 -18.46 13.69
C SER A 48 -4.10 -17.22 12.85
N VAL A 49 -4.48 -16.07 13.39
CA VAL A 49 -4.20 -14.75 12.85
C VAL A 49 -3.18 -14.04 13.75
N SER A 50 -2.20 -13.41 13.12
CA SER A 50 -1.28 -12.49 13.78
C SER A 50 -1.42 -11.13 13.11
N ASN A 51 -1.82 -10.12 13.87
CA ASN A 51 -1.88 -8.73 13.44
C ASN A 51 -1.08 -7.86 14.42
N LYS A 52 0.22 -7.73 14.18
CA LYS A 52 1.16 -7.12 15.14
C LYS A 52 1.66 -5.77 14.66
N PHE A 53 1.84 -4.86 15.62
CA PHE A 53 2.37 -3.52 15.41
C PHE A 53 3.75 -3.41 16.08
N TYR A 54 4.80 -3.31 15.26
CA TYR A 54 6.18 -3.21 15.72
C TYR A 54 6.66 -1.76 15.65
N TYR A 55 6.85 -1.16 16.82
CA TYR A 55 7.34 0.20 16.97
C TYR A 55 8.87 0.25 17.02
N ASP A 56 9.43 1.38 16.58
CA ASP A 56 10.88 1.63 16.52
C ASP A 56 11.67 0.53 15.82
N VAL A 57 11.14 0.05 14.69
CA VAL A 57 11.83 -0.99 13.92
C VAL A 57 13.17 -0.47 13.38
N PRO A 58 14.13 -1.38 13.12
CA PRO A 58 15.32 -1.04 12.36
C PRO A 58 14.94 -0.45 11.00
N PHE A 59 15.35 0.79 10.75
CA PHE A 59 15.05 1.52 9.51
C PHE A 59 16.21 2.49 9.24
N PRO A 60 16.56 2.79 7.98
CA PRO A 60 17.57 3.80 7.69
C PRO A 60 17.23 5.15 8.33
N ARG A 61 18.23 5.83 8.89
CA ARG A 61 18.08 7.09 9.63
C ARG A 61 18.90 8.20 8.98
N GLY A 62 18.46 9.44 9.19
CA GLY A 62 19.02 10.64 8.55
C GLY A 62 18.03 11.25 7.57
N HIS A 63 18.40 12.39 6.98
CA HIS A 63 17.61 13.02 5.92
C HIS A 63 17.88 12.28 4.61
N LEU A 64 16.91 11.50 4.15
CA LEU A 64 17.08 10.52 3.07
C LEU A 64 15.94 10.62 2.06
N ALA A 65 16.22 10.14 0.85
CA ALA A 65 15.25 9.91 -0.20
C ALA A 65 15.01 8.40 -0.34
N LEU A 66 13.85 7.90 0.10
CA LEU A 66 13.49 6.51 -0.11
C LEU A 66 13.20 6.25 -1.60
N LYS A 67 13.74 5.12 -2.08
CA LYS A 67 13.68 4.70 -3.48
C LYS A 67 12.90 3.41 -3.68
N SER A 68 12.89 2.50 -2.72
CA SER A 68 12.02 1.32 -2.77
C SER A 68 11.89 0.67 -1.38
N PHE A 69 10.81 -0.08 -1.20
CA PHE A 69 10.60 -0.94 -0.04
C PHE A 69 9.99 -2.27 -0.50
N ASN A 70 10.69 -3.38 -0.25
CA ASN A 70 10.22 -4.71 -0.60
C ASN A 70 10.15 -5.57 0.66
N ALA A 71 9.07 -6.33 0.83
CA ALA A 71 8.85 -7.13 2.03
C ALA A 71 8.39 -8.55 1.70
N GLU A 72 8.65 -9.49 2.60
CA GLU A 72 8.21 -10.87 2.44
C GLU A 72 8.19 -11.59 3.78
N VAL A 73 7.23 -12.50 3.97
CA VAL A 73 7.22 -13.40 5.12
C VAL A 73 8.21 -14.55 4.88
N VAL A 74 9.11 -14.73 5.84
CA VAL A 74 10.11 -15.80 5.85
C VAL A 74 10.06 -16.61 7.14
N ASP A 75 10.51 -17.86 7.08
CA ASP A 75 10.73 -18.70 8.25
C ASP A 75 12.01 -18.33 9.02
N GLU A 76 12.32 -19.11 10.06
CA GLU A 76 13.52 -18.91 10.88
C GLU A 76 14.85 -19.13 10.15
N ASN A 77 14.81 -19.81 8.99
CA ASN A 77 15.96 -20.03 8.12
C ASN A 77 16.04 -18.96 7.00
N GLY A 78 15.12 -18.00 6.98
CA GLY A 78 15.04 -16.96 5.96
C GLY A 78 14.44 -17.43 4.63
N VAL A 79 13.77 -18.58 4.61
CA VAL A 79 13.11 -19.14 3.44
C VAL A 79 11.73 -18.48 3.28
N PRO A 80 11.41 -17.95 2.09
CA PRO A 80 10.07 -17.52 1.72
C PRO A 80 8.96 -18.52 2.04
N VAL A 81 7.88 -18.05 2.66
CA VAL A 81 6.71 -18.89 2.97
C VAL A 81 5.62 -18.74 1.90
N PRO A 82 5.09 -19.83 1.32
CA PRO A 82 4.00 -19.75 0.36
C PRO A 82 2.70 -19.17 0.94
N LEU A 83 1.95 -18.41 0.14
CA LEU A 83 0.69 -17.77 0.51
C LEU A 83 -0.43 -18.76 0.86
N HIS A 84 -0.38 -19.96 0.27
CA HIS A 84 -1.31 -21.04 0.59
C HIS A 84 -1.05 -21.71 1.95
N ASP A 85 0.05 -21.34 2.60
CA ASP A 85 0.50 -21.81 3.91
C ASP A 85 0.31 -20.69 4.95
N THR A 86 0.99 -19.56 4.73
CA THR A 86 0.81 -18.34 5.51
C THR A 86 0.49 -17.20 4.55
N TYR A 87 -0.76 -16.77 4.56
CA TYR A 87 -1.22 -15.66 3.76
C TYR A 87 -0.79 -14.35 4.42
N LEU A 88 0.10 -13.62 3.77
CA LEU A 88 0.43 -12.23 4.15
C LEU A 88 -0.72 -11.35 3.68
N HIS A 89 -1.67 -11.08 4.59
CA HIS A 89 -2.86 -10.31 4.26
C HIS A 89 -2.49 -8.85 3.96
N HIS A 90 -1.70 -8.23 4.82
CA HIS A 90 -1.03 -6.96 4.52
C HIS A 90 0.17 -6.73 5.42
N TRP A 91 1.06 -5.87 4.94
CA TRP A 91 2.01 -5.17 5.77
C TRP A 91 1.93 -3.68 5.46
N VAL A 92 2.15 -2.87 6.48
CA VAL A 92 2.06 -1.42 6.40
C VAL A 92 3.26 -0.80 7.11
N VAL A 93 3.87 0.21 6.49
CA VAL A 93 5.02 0.94 7.02
C VAL A 93 4.66 2.41 7.12
N GLU A 94 4.78 2.94 8.32
CA GLU A 94 4.40 4.32 8.61
C GLU A 94 5.43 5.00 9.54
N PRO A 95 5.86 6.22 9.23
CA PRO A 95 6.64 7.01 10.16
C PRO A 95 5.74 7.52 11.29
N TYR A 96 6.33 7.74 12.47
CA TYR A 96 5.69 8.43 13.57
C TYR A 96 6.72 9.25 14.35
N TYR A 97 6.26 10.34 14.94
CA TYR A 97 7.08 11.17 15.82
C TYR A 97 6.94 10.67 17.25
N ALA A 98 8.02 10.16 17.82
CA ALA A 98 8.10 9.70 19.20
C ALA A 98 8.70 10.78 20.10
N LEU A 99 8.16 10.94 21.31
CA LEU A 99 8.70 11.89 22.28
C LEU A 99 10.09 11.41 22.78
N LYS A 100 11.10 12.28 22.73
CA LYS A 100 12.50 11.94 23.09
C LYS A 100 12.68 11.56 24.57
N ASN A 101 11.94 12.22 25.47
CA ASN A 101 12.01 12.00 26.92
C ASN A 101 10.62 11.62 27.47
N SER A 102 10.37 10.33 27.69
CA SER A 102 9.08 9.82 28.17
C SER A 102 8.73 10.27 29.59
N ASP A 103 9.72 10.60 30.41
CA ASP A 103 9.54 10.92 31.83
C ASP A 103 8.87 12.28 32.05
N SER A 104 8.91 13.18 31.06
CA SER A 104 8.20 14.47 31.09
C SER A 104 6.81 14.43 30.45
N ALA A 105 6.41 13.31 29.83
CA ALA A 105 5.17 13.18 29.08
C ALA A 105 3.92 13.38 29.97
N ASP A 106 3.95 12.78 31.16
CA ASP A 106 2.81 12.81 32.09
C ASP A 106 2.64 14.19 32.75
N ALA A 107 3.73 14.94 32.94
CA ALA A 107 3.71 16.30 33.49
C ALA A 107 3.15 17.34 32.50
N GLN A 108 3.34 17.12 31.19
CA GLN A 108 2.93 18.06 30.13
C GLN A 108 1.73 17.58 29.29
N LYS A 109 1.18 16.40 29.57
CA LYS A 109 0.07 15.75 28.82
C LYS A 109 0.33 15.66 27.31
N LEU A 110 1.59 15.49 26.91
CA LEU A 110 1.96 15.36 25.50
C LEU A 110 1.70 13.93 24.99
N PRO A 111 1.25 13.73 23.74
CA PRO A 111 1.10 12.41 23.17
C PRO A 111 2.46 11.71 23.07
N LYS A 112 2.55 10.44 23.50
CA LYS A 112 3.81 9.68 23.46
C LYS A 112 4.29 9.40 22.03
N GLY A 113 3.36 9.39 21.07
CA GLY A 113 3.63 9.23 19.65
C GLY A 113 2.59 9.94 18.79
N ILE A 114 3.02 10.51 17.67
CA ILE A 114 2.17 11.18 16.68
C ILE A 114 2.42 10.50 15.33
N ILE A 115 1.41 9.83 14.79
CA ILE A 115 1.55 9.14 13.50
C ILE A 115 1.71 10.19 12.38
N ALA A 116 2.77 10.04 11.58
CA ALA A 116 3.06 10.91 10.45
C ALA A 116 2.36 10.37 9.19
N ARG A 117 1.24 11.00 8.84
CA ARG A 117 0.36 10.57 7.75
C ARG A 117 0.86 11.05 6.38
N ASN A 118 0.48 10.34 5.32
CA ASN A 118 0.65 10.78 3.93
C ASN A 118 -0.22 12.01 3.56
N SER A 119 -0.15 12.43 2.30
CA SER A 119 -0.89 13.59 1.76
C SER A 119 -2.29 13.24 1.23
N GLY A 120 -2.65 11.96 1.23
CA GLY A 120 -3.89 11.43 0.66
C GLY A 120 -5.17 11.95 1.31
N VAL A 121 -6.29 11.83 0.59
CA VAL A 121 -7.61 12.13 1.15
C VAL A 121 -7.97 11.12 2.25
N CYS A 122 -7.64 9.84 2.08
CA CYS A 122 -7.89 8.79 3.07
C CYS A 122 -6.83 8.70 4.19
N LYS A 123 -5.97 9.71 4.36
CA LYS A 123 -4.81 9.64 5.28
C LYS A 123 -5.10 9.35 6.75
N LYS A 124 -6.35 9.45 7.22
CA LYS A 124 -6.71 9.10 8.60
C LYS A 124 -6.81 7.58 8.79
N THR A 125 -7.21 6.84 7.75
CA THR A 125 -7.33 5.38 7.74
C THR A 125 -6.18 4.73 6.98
N LEU A 126 -5.79 5.29 5.83
CA LEU A 126 -4.74 4.85 4.93
C LEU A 126 -3.58 5.85 4.93
N GLY A 127 -2.90 5.97 6.08
CA GLY A 127 -1.83 6.96 6.31
C GLY A 127 -0.43 6.55 5.87
N GLN A 128 -0.27 5.29 5.45
CA GLN A 128 1.01 4.64 5.26
C GLN A 128 1.87 5.24 4.14
N TYR A 129 3.18 5.02 4.25
CA TYR A 129 4.17 5.37 3.23
C TYR A 129 4.39 4.24 2.24
N TYR A 130 4.43 3.01 2.75
CA TYR A 130 4.40 1.80 1.97
C TYR A 130 3.38 0.85 2.60
N GLY A 131 2.68 0.09 1.77
CA GLY A 131 1.86 -1.02 2.23
C GLY A 131 1.32 -1.80 1.05
N LEU A 132 1.48 -3.11 1.11
CA LEU A 132 1.02 -4.09 0.13
C LEU A 132 0.52 -5.33 0.88
N GLY A 133 -0.16 -6.22 0.17
CA GLY A 133 -0.55 -7.54 0.64
C GLY A 133 0.24 -8.66 0.00
N SER A 134 -0.47 -9.73 -0.33
CA SER A 134 0.07 -10.91 -0.99
C SER A 134 0.79 -10.64 -2.32
N GLU A 135 0.48 -9.52 -2.98
CA GLU A 135 1.04 -9.11 -4.26
C GLU A 135 2.49 -8.61 -4.18
N THR A 136 3.12 -8.60 -3.00
CA THR A 136 4.39 -7.92 -2.77
C THR A 136 5.55 -8.41 -3.66
N ARG A 137 5.55 -9.69 -4.07
CA ARG A 137 6.74 -10.31 -4.69
C ARG A 137 7.03 -9.86 -6.12
N HIS A 138 6.00 -9.55 -6.91
CA HIS A 138 6.14 -9.12 -8.31
C HIS A 138 5.60 -7.72 -8.55
N THR A 139 5.38 -6.94 -7.49
CA THR A 139 4.97 -5.54 -7.59
C THR A 139 6.19 -4.63 -7.49
N ALA A 140 6.42 -3.80 -8.51
CA ALA A 140 7.53 -2.86 -8.49
C ALA A 140 7.20 -1.68 -7.55
N THR A 141 8.08 -1.41 -6.58
CA THR A 141 7.97 -0.31 -5.61
C THR A 141 9.01 0.79 -5.84
N TRP A 142 9.71 0.73 -6.98
CA TRP A 142 10.78 1.68 -7.29
C TRP A 142 10.23 3.08 -7.55
N VAL A 143 10.78 4.09 -6.89
CA VAL A 143 10.54 5.51 -7.16
C VAL A 143 11.53 5.95 -8.24
N PRO A 144 11.10 6.42 -9.41
CA PRO A 144 12.01 6.78 -10.51
C PRO A 144 12.85 8.01 -10.17
N ASP A 145 14.02 8.18 -10.79
CA ASP A 145 14.79 9.41 -10.69
C ASP A 145 14.14 10.56 -11.51
N PRO A 146 14.30 11.83 -11.09
CA PRO A 146 15.04 12.32 -9.93
C PRO A 146 14.24 12.28 -8.61
N TYR A 147 13.14 11.54 -8.56
CA TYR A 147 12.17 11.62 -7.47
C TYR A 147 12.58 10.79 -6.24
N GLY A 148 12.09 11.18 -5.06
CA GLY A 148 12.28 10.41 -3.83
C GLY A 148 11.23 10.73 -2.77
N ILE A 149 10.84 9.73 -1.98
CA ILE A 149 10.00 9.96 -0.81
C ILE A 149 10.91 10.47 0.32
N GLU A 150 10.72 11.72 0.71
CA GLU A 150 11.51 12.39 1.74
C GLU A 150 11.22 11.81 3.13
N ILE A 151 12.27 11.47 3.89
CA ILE A 151 12.17 11.02 5.28
C ILE A 151 13.27 11.65 6.14
N GLY A 152 13.06 11.65 7.46
CA GLY A 152 14.08 12.07 8.42
C GLY A 152 14.55 13.52 8.28
N ASN A 153 13.75 14.38 7.64
CA ASN A 153 13.99 15.81 7.60
C ASN A 153 13.87 16.38 9.03
N PRO A 154 14.91 17.01 9.58
CA PRO A 154 14.95 17.47 10.97
C PRO A 154 13.94 18.57 11.29
N GLU A 155 13.36 19.24 10.28
CA GLU A 155 12.37 20.30 10.42
C GLU A 155 10.92 19.76 10.51
N LYS A 156 10.69 18.48 10.20
CA LYS A 156 9.34 17.89 10.18
C LYS A 156 8.81 17.48 11.57
N PRO A 157 9.59 16.81 12.45
CA PRO A 157 9.12 16.44 13.76
C PRO A 157 8.78 17.68 14.62
N PRO A 158 7.69 17.65 15.41
CA PRO A 158 7.44 18.68 16.41
C PRO A 158 8.59 18.78 17.44
N GLU A 159 8.72 19.94 18.09
CA GLU A 159 9.73 20.14 19.14
C GLU A 159 9.62 19.07 20.23
N GLY A 160 10.75 18.47 20.59
CA GLY A 160 10.81 17.38 21.58
C GLY A 160 10.55 15.98 21.03
N TYR A 161 10.22 15.85 19.74
CA TYR A 161 10.00 14.56 19.08
C TYR A 161 11.15 14.17 18.14
N GLU A 162 11.24 12.89 17.84
CA GLU A 162 12.09 12.30 16.81
C GLU A 162 11.29 11.38 15.90
N GLU A 163 11.69 11.28 14.63
CA GLU A 163 11.07 10.35 13.68
C GLU A 163 11.50 8.90 13.95
N LYS A 164 10.51 8.03 14.09
CA LYS A 164 10.64 6.57 14.20
C LYS A 164 9.71 5.89 13.21
N TRP A 165 9.89 4.59 13.05
CA TRP A 165 9.17 3.80 12.06
C TRP A 165 8.41 2.67 12.72
N LEU A 166 7.16 2.52 12.28
CA LEU A 166 6.23 1.48 12.67
C LEU A 166 6.05 0.54 11.48
N ILE A 167 6.07 -0.77 11.74
CA ILE A 167 5.63 -1.79 10.79
C ILE A 167 4.45 -2.54 11.40
N ASN A 168 3.34 -2.58 10.67
CA ASN A 168 2.25 -3.51 10.94
C ASN A 168 2.39 -4.73 10.02
N VAL A 169 2.18 -5.93 10.58
CA VAL A 169 2.19 -7.19 9.85
C VAL A 169 0.93 -7.97 10.21
N HIS A 170 0.08 -8.20 9.21
CA HIS A 170 -1.11 -9.01 9.32
C HIS A 170 -0.97 -10.28 8.47
N ALA A 171 -0.88 -11.43 9.13
CA ALA A 171 -0.69 -12.72 8.51
C ALA A 171 -1.66 -13.76 9.07
N ILE A 172 -2.13 -14.65 8.19
CA ILE A 172 -3.10 -15.69 8.50
C ILE A 172 -2.50 -17.04 8.12
N ASP A 173 -2.46 -17.97 9.08
CA ASP A 173 -2.07 -19.35 8.79
C ASP A 173 -3.27 -20.10 8.20
N THR A 174 -3.16 -20.51 6.95
CA THR A 174 -4.26 -21.19 6.24
C THR A 174 -4.07 -22.71 6.16
N ARG A 175 -3.05 -23.25 6.85
CA ARG A 175 -2.81 -24.69 6.91
C ARG A 175 -3.98 -25.36 7.62
N GLY A 176 -4.53 -26.40 6.99
CA GLY A 176 -5.67 -27.14 7.55
C GLY A 176 -6.99 -26.38 7.56
N ALA A 177 -7.07 -25.14 7.07
CA ALA A 177 -8.32 -24.38 6.98
C ALA A 177 -9.40 -25.15 6.22
N ILE A 178 -10.65 -25.09 6.68
CA ILE A 178 -11.78 -25.72 5.99
C ILE A 178 -12.13 -24.99 4.69
N ASP A 179 -11.88 -23.67 4.66
CA ASP A 179 -12.06 -22.79 3.51
C ASP A 179 -10.93 -21.75 3.53
N LYS A 180 -9.86 -22.01 2.75
CA LYS A 180 -8.69 -21.13 2.70
C LYS A 180 -9.07 -19.73 2.22
N LEU A 181 -9.86 -19.63 1.16
CA LEU A 181 -10.24 -18.34 0.57
C LEU A 181 -11.11 -17.54 1.55
N GLY A 182 -12.09 -18.19 2.18
CA GLY A 182 -12.90 -17.55 3.20
C GLY A 182 -12.09 -17.08 4.42
N CYS A 183 -11.04 -17.81 4.82
CA CYS A 183 -10.12 -17.35 5.86
C CYS A 183 -9.37 -16.09 5.42
N THR A 184 -8.84 -16.07 4.19
CA THR A 184 -8.09 -14.90 3.66
C THR A 184 -8.97 -13.68 3.41
N GLU A 185 -10.27 -13.88 3.17
CA GLU A 185 -11.30 -12.85 3.04
C GLU A 185 -11.95 -12.48 4.39
N CYS A 186 -11.45 -13.06 5.48
CA CYS A 186 -11.90 -12.78 6.83
C CYS A 186 -13.41 -12.99 7.07
N LYS A 187 -14.00 -14.06 6.50
CA LYS A 187 -15.43 -14.38 6.70
C LYS A 187 -15.74 -14.65 8.17
N CYS A 188 -16.63 -13.85 8.77
CA CYS A 188 -16.88 -13.86 10.21
C CYS A 188 -17.33 -15.23 10.75
N ASP A 189 -18.11 -15.98 9.97
CA ASP A 189 -18.56 -17.32 10.33
C ASP A 189 -17.41 -18.34 10.44
N LEU A 190 -16.30 -18.13 9.73
CA LEU A 190 -15.12 -18.98 9.82
C LEU A 190 -14.28 -18.67 11.06
N TYR A 191 -14.36 -17.45 11.59
CA TYR A 191 -13.67 -17.04 12.82
C TYR A 191 -14.57 -17.11 14.06
N ASN A 192 -15.87 -17.39 13.88
CA ASN A 192 -16.88 -17.39 14.94
C ASN A 192 -16.99 -16.02 15.65
N MET A 193 -16.91 -14.94 14.88
CA MET A 193 -16.87 -13.58 15.41
C MET A 193 -18.23 -12.87 15.33
N THR A 194 -18.61 -12.23 16.43
CA THR A 194 -19.81 -11.37 16.52
C THR A 194 -19.53 -10.00 17.14
N ILE A 195 -18.30 -9.81 17.62
CA ILE A 195 -17.78 -8.62 18.29
C ILE A 195 -16.40 -8.35 17.69
N ASP A 196 -16.08 -7.08 17.42
CA ASP A 196 -14.78 -6.68 16.90
C ASP A 196 -13.71 -6.50 18.00
N GLU A 197 -12.49 -6.17 17.59
CA GLU A 197 -11.35 -5.95 18.49
C GLU A 197 -11.56 -4.84 19.53
N TYR A 198 -12.53 -3.94 19.30
CA TYR A 198 -12.86 -2.83 20.18
C TYR A 198 -14.03 -3.16 21.12
N GLY A 199 -14.52 -4.40 21.12
CA GLY A 199 -15.67 -4.81 21.92
C GLY A 199 -17.02 -4.36 21.37
N ARG A 200 -17.07 -3.91 20.11
CA ARG A 200 -18.31 -3.45 19.46
C ARG A 200 -18.97 -4.60 18.74
N LYS A 201 -20.29 -4.70 18.86
CA LYS A 201 -21.06 -5.72 18.15
C LYS A 201 -21.03 -5.46 16.64
N LEU A 202 -20.76 -6.51 15.86
CA LEU A 202 -20.77 -6.44 14.41
C LEU A 202 -22.20 -6.18 13.88
N PRO A 203 -22.36 -5.33 12.85
CA PRO A 203 -23.62 -5.24 12.10
C PRO A 203 -24.04 -6.61 11.57
N LYS A 204 -25.35 -6.87 11.48
CA LYS A 204 -25.86 -8.19 11.06
C LYS A 204 -25.52 -8.52 9.60
N ASP A 205 -25.35 -7.50 8.79
CA ASP A 205 -25.00 -7.54 7.37
C ASP A 205 -23.48 -7.51 7.13
N TYR A 206 -22.67 -7.36 8.18
CA TYR A 206 -21.21 -7.47 8.09
C TYR A 206 -20.79 -8.94 8.20
N ILE A 207 -20.62 -9.59 7.04
CA ILE A 207 -20.35 -11.03 6.95
C ILE A 207 -18.85 -11.39 6.83
N GLY A 208 -17.98 -10.41 6.59
CA GLY A 208 -16.53 -10.63 6.54
C GLY A 208 -15.73 -9.38 6.28
N GLY A 209 -14.48 -9.39 6.74
CA GLY A 209 -13.51 -8.30 6.59
C GLY A 209 -12.68 -8.06 7.86
N LEU A 210 -12.03 -6.90 7.92
CA LEU A 210 -11.07 -6.49 8.94
C LEU A 210 -11.55 -6.62 10.39
N TYR A 211 -12.85 -6.53 10.66
CA TYR A 211 -13.38 -6.70 12.01
C TYR A 211 -13.51 -8.15 12.47
N CYS A 212 -13.26 -9.13 11.59
CA CYS A 212 -13.45 -10.56 11.88
C CYS A 212 -12.16 -11.38 11.97
N CYS A 213 -11.04 -10.82 11.54
CA CYS A 213 -9.71 -11.46 11.57
C CYS A 213 -8.68 -10.55 12.26
N TYR A 214 -8.98 -10.09 13.46
CA TYR A 214 -8.02 -9.33 14.25
C TYR A 214 -7.03 -10.26 14.97
N ASP A 215 -6.05 -9.68 15.66
CA ASP A 215 -4.97 -10.41 16.31
C ASP A 215 -5.48 -11.51 17.25
N GLU A 216 -4.81 -12.66 17.25
CA GLU A 216 -5.12 -13.83 18.10
C GLU A 216 -6.45 -14.54 17.79
N THR A 217 -7.20 -14.10 16.78
CA THR A 217 -8.34 -14.88 16.25
C THR A 217 -7.86 -16.14 15.51
N GLN A 218 -8.78 -17.08 15.31
CA GLN A 218 -8.48 -18.34 14.63
C GLN A 218 -9.58 -18.71 13.64
N CYS A 219 -9.20 -18.90 12.39
CA CYS A 219 -10.06 -19.45 11.35
C CYS A 219 -10.29 -20.94 11.59
N LYS A 220 -11.50 -21.43 11.28
CA LYS A 220 -11.86 -22.85 11.35
C LYS A 220 -10.91 -23.72 10.53
N VAL A 221 -10.33 -24.71 11.21
CA VAL A 221 -9.51 -25.77 10.61
C VAL A 221 -10.26 -27.10 10.64
N LYS A 222 -9.84 -28.05 9.78
CA LYS A 222 -10.38 -29.40 9.74
C LYS A 222 -10.19 -30.10 11.08
N GLU A 223 -11.22 -30.82 11.52
CA GLU A 223 -11.15 -31.61 12.75
C GLU A 223 -9.97 -32.58 12.71
N GLY A 224 -9.19 -32.63 13.79
CA GLY A 224 -7.99 -33.46 13.91
C GLY A 224 -6.75 -32.93 13.17
N PHE A 225 -6.82 -31.79 12.48
CA PHE A 225 -5.62 -31.17 11.91
C PHE A 225 -4.77 -30.52 13.01
N ASN A 226 -3.63 -31.17 13.30
CA ASN A 226 -2.61 -30.64 14.19
C ASN A 226 -1.37 -30.31 13.37
N GLY A 227 -1.08 -29.02 13.25
CA GLY A 227 0.13 -28.51 12.61
C GLY A 227 1.02 -27.80 13.63
N GLU A 228 2.33 -27.80 13.36
CA GLU A 228 3.30 -27.19 14.26
C GLU A 228 3.20 -25.65 14.30
N LEU A 229 3.54 -25.09 15.46
CA LEU A 229 3.71 -23.65 15.64
C LEU A 229 4.89 -23.19 14.78
N ARG A 230 4.64 -22.23 13.88
CA ARG A 230 5.68 -21.61 13.06
C ARG A 230 6.15 -20.31 13.70
N LYS A 231 7.47 -20.11 13.68
CA LYS A 231 8.13 -18.85 14.00
C LYS A 231 8.49 -18.16 12.69
N LEU A 232 7.90 -16.98 12.46
CA LEU A 232 7.97 -16.27 11.19
C LEU A 232 8.43 -14.82 11.41
N PHE A 233 8.90 -14.21 10.32
CA PHE A 233 9.39 -12.83 10.30
C PHE A 233 8.93 -12.13 9.02
N LEU A 234 8.72 -10.82 9.09
CA LEU A 234 8.73 -10.00 7.89
C LEU A 234 10.18 -9.61 7.60
N ARG A 235 10.73 -10.13 6.50
CA ARG A 235 11.99 -9.65 5.92
C ARG A 235 11.70 -8.48 5.01
N TYR A 236 12.35 -7.34 5.24
CA TYR A 236 12.17 -6.17 4.38
C TYR A 236 13.49 -5.55 3.97
N THR A 237 13.55 -5.10 2.71
CA THR A 237 14.70 -4.43 2.12
C THR A 237 14.32 -3.01 1.74
N VAL A 238 15.05 -2.05 2.29
CA VAL A 238 14.88 -0.63 2.01
C VAL A 238 16.01 -0.18 1.12
N THR A 239 15.71 0.60 0.10
CA THR A 239 16.69 1.24 -0.78
C THR A 239 16.51 2.75 -0.74
N TRP A 240 17.60 3.50 -0.63
CA TRP A 240 17.55 4.95 -0.46
C TRP A 240 18.80 5.66 -0.99
N LEU A 241 18.69 6.99 -1.12
CA LEU A 241 19.79 7.92 -1.34
C LEU A 241 19.90 8.87 -0.16
N ASP A 242 21.10 9.44 0.04
CA ASP A 242 21.22 10.60 0.93
C ASP A 242 20.47 11.77 0.31
N TRP A 243 19.77 12.56 1.13
CA TRP A 243 19.05 13.73 0.64
C TRP A 243 20.02 14.76 0.06
N SER A 244 19.62 15.40 -1.04
CA SER A 244 20.33 16.51 -1.67
C SER A 244 19.36 17.34 -2.51
N ASP A 245 19.78 18.54 -2.90
CA ASP A 245 18.98 19.45 -3.74
C ASP A 245 18.71 18.89 -5.17
N ALA A 246 19.35 17.77 -5.53
CA ALA A 246 19.08 17.06 -6.78
C ALA A 246 17.86 16.14 -6.72
N VAL A 247 17.38 15.80 -5.52
CA VAL A 247 16.19 14.95 -5.33
C VAL A 247 14.93 15.80 -5.38
N VAL A 248 13.98 15.39 -6.21
CA VAL A 248 12.65 15.99 -6.24
C VAL A 248 11.73 15.25 -5.26
N PRO A 249 11.23 15.89 -4.18
CA PRO A 249 10.32 15.25 -3.25
C PRO A 249 9.02 14.86 -3.95
N VAL A 250 8.49 13.69 -3.61
CA VAL A 250 7.12 13.29 -3.97
C VAL A 250 6.23 13.19 -2.74
N LYS A 251 4.94 13.44 -2.95
CA LYS A 251 3.88 13.18 -1.97
C LYS A 251 3.14 11.91 -2.32
N ILE A 252 2.73 11.21 -1.26
CA ILE A 252 2.00 9.95 -1.35
C ILE A 252 0.52 10.25 -1.25
N TYR A 253 -0.24 9.74 -2.22
CA TYR A 253 -1.70 9.78 -2.24
C TYR A 253 -2.22 8.36 -2.33
N ILE A 254 -3.11 8.00 -1.41
CA ILE A 254 -3.82 6.72 -1.41
C ILE A 254 -5.31 7.03 -1.54
N PHE A 255 -5.90 6.49 -2.59
CA PHE A 255 -7.31 6.56 -2.91
C PHE A 255 -8.01 5.26 -2.51
N ASP A 256 -9.29 5.36 -2.18
CA ASP A 256 -10.11 4.24 -1.72
C ASP A 256 -11.47 4.29 -2.42
N VAL A 257 -11.76 3.28 -3.22
CA VAL A 257 -13.03 3.19 -3.96
C VAL A 257 -14.28 3.16 -3.05
N THR A 258 -14.09 2.95 -1.75
CA THR A 258 -15.14 2.97 -0.74
C THR A 258 -15.38 4.34 -0.10
N ASP A 259 -14.59 5.36 -0.43
CA ASP A 259 -14.78 6.71 0.07
C ASP A 259 -16.18 7.23 -0.29
N THR A 260 -16.88 7.72 0.73
CA THR A 260 -18.20 8.36 0.60
C THR A 260 -18.19 9.83 1.00
N SER A 261 -17.02 10.45 1.08
CA SER A 261 -16.87 11.85 1.44
C SER A 261 -17.59 12.76 0.43
N PRO A 262 -18.35 13.77 0.87
CA PRO A 262 -18.86 14.81 -0.02
C PRO A 262 -17.70 15.56 -0.70
N PRO A 263 -17.85 16.04 -1.95
CA PRO A 263 -16.79 16.75 -2.68
C PRO A 263 -16.21 17.97 -1.95
N ASP A 264 -17.00 18.61 -1.07
CA ASP A 264 -16.63 19.80 -0.32
C ASP A 264 -15.94 19.49 1.03
N GLU A 265 -15.90 18.22 1.44
CA GLU A 265 -15.38 17.81 2.74
C GLU A 265 -13.92 17.37 2.62
N LYS A 266 -13.01 18.14 3.22
CA LYS A 266 -11.55 17.86 3.23
C LYS A 266 -11.15 16.64 4.10
N SER A 267 -12.06 15.70 4.38
CA SER A 267 -11.94 14.77 5.50
C SER A 267 -11.95 13.30 5.10
N GLY A 268 -10.80 12.64 5.22
CA GLY A 268 -10.62 11.17 5.15
C GLY A 268 -11.26 10.33 6.25
N THR A 269 -12.46 10.68 6.70
CA THR A 269 -13.23 9.89 7.68
C THR A 269 -14.21 8.91 7.04
N ALA A 270 -14.46 9.01 5.73
CA ALA A 270 -15.44 8.17 5.05
C ALA A 270 -14.84 7.02 4.21
N CYS A 271 -13.51 6.93 4.12
CA CYS A 271 -12.81 5.80 3.50
C CYS A 271 -12.97 4.55 4.38
N LYS A 272 -13.66 3.51 3.88
CA LYS A 272 -14.00 2.30 4.63
C LYS A 272 -12.96 1.19 4.49
N VAL A 273 -11.96 1.37 3.64
CA VAL A 273 -10.85 0.44 3.33
C VAL A 273 -11.27 -0.81 2.56
N GLU A 274 -12.38 -1.44 2.97
CA GLU A 274 -12.86 -2.68 2.38
C GLU A 274 -14.35 -2.61 2.02
N TYR A 275 -14.76 -3.50 1.13
CA TYR A 275 -16.15 -3.71 0.77
C TYR A 275 -16.44 -5.17 0.40
N GLN A 276 -17.71 -5.47 0.24
CA GLN A 276 -18.22 -6.76 -0.20
C GLN A 276 -18.55 -6.71 -1.68
N VAL A 277 -18.17 -7.77 -2.40
CA VAL A 277 -18.61 -8.03 -3.78
C VAL A 277 -19.67 -9.12 -3.72
N GLU A 278 -20.86 -8.81 -4.20
CA GLU A 278 -21.95 -9.79 -4.27
C GLU A 278 -21.74 -10.78 -5.41
N GLU A 279 -22.26 -11.98 -5.22
CA GLU A 279 -22.30 -12.98 -6.28
C GLU A 279 -23.24 -12.53 -7.41
N CYS A 280 -22.80 -12.72 -8.66
CA CYS A 280 -23.57 -12.39 -9.84
C CYS A 280 -24.82 -13.28 -9.97
N SER A 281 -25.85 -12.74 -10.64
CA SER A 281 -27.06 -13.51 -10.91
C SER A 281 -26.80 -14.67 -11.89
N PRO A 282 -27.62 -15.74 -11.87
CA PRO A 282 -27.51 -16.83 -12.83
C PRO A 282 -27.56 -16.37 -14.29
N GLU A 283 -28.30 -15.30 -14.60
CA GLU A 283 -28.39 -14.71 -15.94
C GLU A 283 -27.08 -14.05 -16.37
N ASN A 284 -26.44 -13.27 -15.49
CA ASN A 284 -25.14 -12.65 -15.77
C ASN A 284 -24.06 -13.72 -15.91
N ARG A 285 -24.11 -14.77 -15.08
CA ARG A 285 -23.22 -15.94 -15.20
C ARG A 285 -23.37 -16.65 -16.54
N ALA A 286 -24.60 -16.85 -17.02
CA ALA A 286 -24.85 -17.46 -18.33
C ALA A 286 -24.28 -16.64 -19.51
N LYS A 287 -24.06 -15.33 -19.31
CA LYS A 287 -23.47 -14.42 -20.31
C LYS A 287 -21.97 -14.17 -20.10
N ASN A 288 -21.35 -14.75 -19.06
CA ASN A 288 -20.00 -14.43 -18.60
C ASN A 288 -19.82 -12.93 -18.26
N GLU A 289 -20.84 -12.31 -17.69
CA GLU A 289 -20.88 -10.90 -17.27
C GLU A 289 -20.80 -10.76 -15.73
N CYS A 290 -19.98 -11.58 -15.08
CA CYS A 290 -19.78 -11.57 -13.61
C CYS A 290 -18.61 -10.67 -13.22
N ILE A 291 -18.79 -9.37 -13.44
CA ILE A 291 -17.85 -8.33 -13.03
C ILE A 291 -18.58 -7.34 -12.13
N ASP A 292 -18.10 -7.18 -10.90
CA ASP A 292 -18.48 -6.08 -10.03
C ASP A 292 -17.57 -4.88 -10.32
N VAL A 293 -18.19 -3.72 -10.54
CA VAL A 293 -17.49 -2.46 -10.84
C VAL A 293 -17.85 -1.45 -9.77
N LYS A 294 -16.86 -1.10 -8.95
CA LYS A 294 -16.99 -0.04 -7.97
C LYS A 294 -16.29 1.22 -8.46
N VAL A 295 -16.98 2.36 -8.33
CA VAL A 295 -16.49 3.66 -8.79
C VAL A 295 -16.71 4.69 -7.70
N THR A 296 -15.69 5.51 -7.44
CA THR A 296 -15.83 6.71 -6.62
C THR A 296 -15.09 7.89 -7.24
N LYS A 297 -15.33 9.09 -6.70
CA LYS A 297 -14.68 10.33 -7.10
C LYS A 297 -14.05 10.99 -5.88
N GLU A 298 -12.76 11.25 -5.97
CA GLU A 298 -11.97 11.83 -4.89
C GLU A 298 -11.24 13.08 -5.40
N VAL A 299 -11.24 14.15 -4.59
CA VAL A 299 -10.60 15.43 -4.96
C VAL A 299 -9.15 15.40 -4.52
N ILE A 300 -8.20 15.51 -5.45
CA ILE A 300 -6.78 15.58 -5.07
C ILE A 300 -6.46 16.97 -4.47
N PRO A 301 -5.90 17.04 -3.23
CA PRO A 301 -5.59 18.30 -2.57
C PRO A 301 -4.62 19.20 -3.34
N CYS A 302 -3.53 18.62 -3.86
CA CYS A 302 -2.48 19.33 -4.59
C CYS A 302 -2.18 18.61 -5.91
N GLY A 303 -2.02 19.38 -6.97
CA GLY A 303 -1.67 18.92 -8.30
C GLY A 303 -0.16 18.75 -8.48
N GLY A 304 0.21 18.12 -9.59
CA GLY A 304 1.60 17.83 -9.91
C GLY A 304 1.75 16.77 -10.99
N ASP A 305 2.98 16.31 -11.15
CA ASP A 305 3.31 15.19 -12.03
C ASP A 305 3.10 13.87 -11.30
N ILE A 306 2.24 12.99 -11.83
CA ILE A 306 2.18 11.61 -11.38
C ILE A 306 3.42 10.91 -11.92
N VAL A 307 4.22 10.29 -11.05
CA VAL A 307 5.50 9.64 -11.42
C VAL A 307 5.49 8.14 -11.16
N PHE A 308 4.52 7.67 -10.37
CA PHE A 308 4.34 6.28 -9.99
C PHE A 308 2.86 6.05 -9.66
N GLY A 309 2.34 4.88 -10.00
CA GLY A 309 1.02 4.45 -9.55
C GLY A 309 0.89 2.94 -9.48
N VAL A 310 0.17 2.43 -8.49
CA VAL A 310 -0.11 0.99 -8.34
C VAL A 310 -1.41 0.80 -7.56
N ALA A 311 -2.18 -0.23 -7.90
CA ALA A 311 -3.36 -0.59 -7.13
C ALA A 311 -3.06 -1.70 -6.14
N HIS A 312 -3.92 -1.80 -5.12
CA HIS A 312 -3.96 -2.92 -4.19
C HIS A 312 -5.33 -3.56 -4.25
N GLN A 313 -5.35 -4.88 -4.51
CA GLN A 313 -6.55 -5.71 -4.60
C GLN A 313 -6.28 -7.07 -3.95
N HIS A 314 -7.33 -7.68 -3.41
CA HIS A 314 -7.32 -9.06 -2.93
C HIS A 314 -7.74 -10.04 -4.03
N SER A 315 -7.61 -11.34 -3.76
CA SER A 315 -8.08 -12.40 -4.67
C SER A 315 -9.51 -12.16 -5.14
N GLY A 316 -9.74 -12.36 -6.44
CA GLY A 316 -10.96 -11.93 -7.13
C GLY A 316 -10.80 -10.61 -7.88
N GLY A 317 -9.76 -9.81 -7.57
CA GLY A 317 -9.45 -8.58 -8.30
C GLY A 317 -9.15 -8.84 -9.78
N ILE A 318 -9.70 -7.99 -10.65
CA ILE A 318 -9.48 -8.00 -12.11
C ILE A 318 -8.57 -6.85 -12.54
N GLY A 319 -8.61 -5.73 -11.82
CA GLY A 319 -7.81 -4.54 -12.06
C GLY A 319 -8.46 -3.28 -11.51
N ALA A 320 -7.65 -2.25 -11.33
CA ALA A 320 -8.13 -0.93 -10.94
C ALA A 320 -7.51 0.16 -11.81
N SER A 321 -8.17 1.30 -11.88
CA SER A 321 -7.71 2.43 -12.68
C SER A 321 -8.08 3.77 -12.06
N LEU A 322 -7.26 4.77 -12.38
CA LEU A 322 -7.43 6.15 -11.98
C LEU A 322 -7.59 7.01 -13.24
N HIS A 323 -8.61 7.86 -13.25
CA HIS A 323 -8.94 8.72 -14.36
C HIS A 323 -9.01 10.18 -13.91
N GLY A 324 -8.56 11.09 -14.78
CA GLY A 324 -8.71 12.53 -14.57
C GLY A 324 -10.15 12.99 -14.74
N GLN A 325 -10.43 14.24 -14.41
CA GLN A 325 -11.78 14.80 -14.46
C GLN A 325 -12.36 14.82 -15.88
N ASP A 326 -11.50 14.91 -16.88
CA ASP A 326 -11.81 14.85 -18.31
C ASP A 326 -11.93 13.41 -18.86
N GLY A 327 -11.81 12.40 -18.02
CA GLY A 327 -11.85 10.98 -18.38
C GLY A 327 -10.53 10.43 -18.92
N ARG A 328 -9.43 11.18 -18.88
CA ARG A 328 -8.12 10.66 -19.30
C ARG A 328 -7.64 9.58 -18.33
N LEU A 329 -7.11 8.47 -18.86
CA LEU A 329 -6.49 7.44 -18.04
C LEU A 329 -5.16 7.98 -17.45
N LEU A 330 -5.07 8.02 -16.12
CA LEU A 330 -3.86 8.43 -15.40
C LEU A 330 -2.99 7.21 -15.03
N CYS A 331 -3.62 6.12 -14.59
CA CYS A 331 -2.97 4.85 -14.29
C CYS A 331 -3.96 3.70 -14.39
N ALA A 332 -3.53 2.56 -14.93
CA ALA A 332 -4.23 1.28 -14.86
C ALA A 332 -3.29 0.24 -14.25
N SER A 333 -3.75 -0.47 -13.24
CA SER A 333 -2.98 -1.47 -12.51
C SER A 333 -3.74 -2.80 -12.50
N ILE A 334 -3.09 -3.85 -12.98
CA ILE A 334 -3.68 -5.15 -13.28
C ILE A 334 -2.99 -6.23 -12.42
N PRO A 335 -3.74 -7.10 -11.74
CA PRO A 335 -3.18 -8.18 -10.95
C PRO A 335 -2.54 -9.27 -11.81
N SER A 336 -1.47 -9.85 -11.27
CA SER A 336 -0.83 -11.07 -11.76
C SER A 336 -1.13 -12.20 -10.78
N TYR A 337 -1.75 -13.26 -11.29
CA TYR A 337 -2.04 -14.47 -10.50
C TYR A 337 -0.94 -15.52 -10.68
N GLY A 338 -0.61 -16.21 -9.59
CA GLY A 338 0.31 -17.34 -9.62
C GLY A 338 -0.25 -18.54 -10.38
N LYS A 339 0.60 -19.54 -10.66
CA LYS A 339 0.27 -20.73 -11.47
C LYS A 339 0.86 -22.03 -10.92
N GLY A 340 1.38 -22.01 -9.70
CA GLY A 340 2.09 -23.12 -9.06
C GLY A 340 1.92 -23.09 -7.54
N GLU A 341 2.85 -23.71 -6.83
CA GLU A 341 2.79 -23.84 -5.36
C GLU A 341 3.96 -23.11 -4.68
N GLU A 342 5.00 -22.73 -5.43
CA GLU A 342 6.17 -22.07 -4.88
C GLU A 342 5.85 -20.66 -4.37
N ALA A 343 6.62 -20.21 -3.37
CA ALA A 343 6.51 -18.87 -2.82
C ALA A 343 6.66 -17.81 -3.94
N GLY A 344 5.61 -17.01 -4.15
CA GLY A 344 5.54 -15.99 -5.20
C GLY A 344 5.01 -16.47 -6.54
N ASN A 345 4.48 -17.68 -6.63
CA ASN A 345 3.80 -18.16 -7.83
C ASN A 345 2.56 -18.99 -7.46
N GLU A 346 1.94 -18.73 -6.32
CA GLU A 346 0.85 -19.53 -5.77
C GLU A 346 -0.44 -19.38 -6.59
N ASP A 347 -0.95 -20.50 -7.10
CA ASP A 347 -2.19 -20.54 -7.89
C ASP A 347 -3.40 -20.02 -7.08
N ASN A 348 -4.24 -19.22 -7.73
CA ASN A 348 -5.37 -18.49 -7.14
C ASN A 348 -5.02 -17.35 -6.16
N TYR A 349 -3.75 -16.98 -6.04
CA TYR A 349 -3.32 -15.80 -5.29
C TYR A 349 -2.83 -14.70 -6.23
N ILE A 350 -3.10 -13.45 -5.87
CA ILE A 350 -2.45 -12.31 -6.50
C ILE A 350 -1.02 -12.26 -5.96
N VAL A 351 -0.05 -12.41 -6.85
CA VAL A 351 1.39 -12.42 -6.52
C VAL A 351 2.11 -11.16 -7.02
N GLY A 352 1.40 -10.29 -7.75
CA GLY A 352 1.91 -9.02 -8.26
C GLY A 352 0.81 -8.11 -8.78
N MET A 353 1.11 -6.81 -8.88
CA MET A 353 0.29 -5.79 -9.52
C MET A 353 1.15 -5.03 -10.52
N SER A 354 0.58 -4.68 -11.69
CA SER A 354 1.31 -3.86 -12.67
C SER A 354 1.45 -2.43 -12.18
N THR A 355 2.66 -1.90 -12.20
CA THR A 355 2.97 -0.53 -11.78
C THR A 355 2.99 0.43 -12.98
N CYS A 356 2.39 1.60 -12.81
CA CYS A 356 2.42 2.72 -13.74
C CYS A 356 3.69 3.54 -13.54
N TYR A 357 4.51 3.66 -14.59
CA TYR A 357 5.68 4.53 -14.67
C TYR A 357 5.50 5.53 -15.83
N PRO A 358 4.66 6.56 -15.66
CA PRO A 358 4.48 7.57 -16.69
C PRO A 358 5.80 8.29 -16.97
N LYS A 359 5.98 8.74 -18.21
CA LYS A 359 7.13 9.59 -18.55
C LYS A 359 7.02 10.88 -17.72
N PRO A 360 8.11 11.39 -17.13
CA PRO A 360 8.09 12.66 -16.40
C PRO A 360 7.41 13.76 -17.22
N GLY A 361 6.47 14.48 -16.61
CA GLY A 361 5.71 15.55 -17.29
C GLY A 361 4.54 15.10 -18.16
N SER A 362 4.36 13.80 -18.42
CA SER A 362 3.33 13.31 -19.35
C SER A 362 1.95 13.10 -18.73
N VAL A 363 1.89 12.81 -17.43
CA VAL A 363 0.66 12.59 -16.68
C VAL A 363 0.61 13.60 -15.55
N LYS A 364 -0.28 14.58 -15.68
CA LYS A 364 -0.45 15.69 -14.75
C LYS A 364 -1.84 15.70 -14.16
N VAL A 365 -1.94 16.19 -12.93
CA VAL A 365 -3.19 16.51 -12.27
C VAL A 365 -3.12 17.93 -11.71
N SER A 366 -4.25 18.62 -11.68
CA SER A 366 -4.35 19.99 -11.17
C SER A 366 -4.76 20.03 -9.69
N ASP A 367 -4.46 21.13 -9.00
CA ASP A 367 -4.94 21.39 -7.65
C ASP A 367 -6.47 21.27 -7.61
N GLY A 368 -6.98 20.44 -6.70
CA GLY A 368 -8.42 20.23 -6.57
C GLY A 368 -9.07 19.46 -7.73
N GLU A 369 -8.31 18.81 -8.61
CA GLU A 369 -8.88 18.00 -9.68
C GLU A 369 -9.66 16.80 -9.11
N VAL A 370 -10.86 16.57 -9.65
CA VAL A 370 -11.67 15.41 -9.28
C VAL A 370 -11.18 14.18 -10.03
N LEU A 371 -10.62 13.21 -9.32
CA LEU A 371 -10.13 11.96 -9.89
C LEU A 371 -11.18 10.86 -9.72
N THR A 372 -11.37 10.04 -10.75
CA THR A 372 -12.27 8.90 -10.70
C THR A 372 -11.48 7.61 -10.48
N VAL A 373 -11.78 6.91 -9.39
CA VAL A 373 -11.16 5.63 -9.05
C VAL A 373 -12.14 4.52 -9.42
N VAL A 374 -11.65 3.52 -10.15
CA VAL A 374 -12.44 2.36 -10.58
C VAL A 374 -11.75 1.10 -10.09
N SER A 375 -12.49 0.22 -9.42
CA SER A 375 -12.02 -1.11 -9.02
C SER A 375 -12.95 -2.17 -9.60
N ASN A 376 -12.36 -3.16 -10.27
CA ASN A 376 -13.08 -4.27 -10.86
C ASN A 376 -12.72 -5.57 -10.15
N TYR A 377 -13.75 -6.35 -9.82
CA TYR A 377 -13.64 -7.68 -9.22
C TYR A 377 -14.49 -8.68 -9.99
N SER A 378 -14.06 -9.95 -10.00
CA SER A 378 -14.94 -11.04 -10.39
C SER A 378 -16.05 -11.14 -9.35
N SER A 379 -17.30 -11.22 -9.82
CA SER A 379 -18.47 -11.56 -9.02
C SER A 379 -18.94 -12.98 -9.29
N ASP A 380 -18.08 -13.84 -9.86
CA ASP A 380 -18.41 -15.27 -10.06
C ASP A 380 -18.74 -15.98 -8.76
N ARG A 381 -18.26 -15.45 -7.63
CA ARG A 381 -18.62 -15.82 -6.28
C ARG A 381 -18.68 -14.55 -5.43
N GLN A 382 -19.31 -14.63 -4.26
CA GLN A 382 -19.21 -13.57 -3.26
C GLN A 382 -17.79 -13.46 -2.70
N HIS A 383 -17.30 -12.23 -2.55
CA HIS A 383 -16.05 -11.91 -1.86
C HIS A 383 -16.31 -10.95 -0.69
N THR A 384 -15.68 -11.19 0.46
CA THR A 384 -15.76 -10.32 1.64
C THR A 384 -14.43 -9.62 1.91
N GLY A 385 -14.48 -8.42 2.49
CA GLY A 385 -13.25 -7.71 2.89
C GLY A 385 -12.30 -7.41 1.74
N VAL A 386 -12.79 -7.21 0.52
CA VAL A 386 -11.93 -6.88 -0.62
C VAL A 386 -11.56 -5.40 -0.61
N MET A 387 -10.37 -5.08 -1.13
CA MET A 387 -9.87 -3.71 -1.20
C MET A 387 -9.85 -3.17 -2.64
N GLY A 388 -10.11 -1.88 -2.81
CA GLY A 388 -10.01 -1.21 -4.11
C GLY A 388 -9.19 0.06 -3.97
N LEU A 389 -7.93 -0.10 -3.57
CA LEU A 389 -7.06 1.04 -3.27
C LEU A 389 -6.16 1.35 -4.45
N LEU A 390 -5.79 2.62 -4.57
CA LEU A 390 -4.82 3.06 -5.57
C LEU A 390 -3.84 4.06 -4.97
N TYR A 391 -2.56 3.70 -5.02
CA TYR A 391 -1.43 4.47 -4.50
C TYR A 391 -0.75 5.19 -5.66
N ILE A 392 -0.52 6.49 -5.54
CA ILE A 392 0.31 7.25 -6.49
C ILE A 392 1.35 8.10 -5.76
N LEU A 393 2.43 8.39 -6.48
CA LEU A 393 3.41 9.40 -6.10
C LEU A 393 3.24 10.61 -7.02
N VAL A 394 3.09 11.77 -6.41
CA VAL A 394 2.93 13.05 -7.10
C VAL A 394 4.11 13.95 -6.76
N ALA A 395 4.85 14.38 -7.77
CA ALA A 395 5.79 15.49 -7.64
C ALA A 395 4.97 16.79 -7.75
N GLU A 396 4.60 17.33 -6.58
CA GLU A 396 3.82 18.56 -6.49
C GLU A 396 4.60 19.73 -7.08
N GLN A 397 3.89 20.65 -7.73
CA GLN A 397 4.51 21.91 -8.13
C GLN A 397 4.80 22.70 -6.86
N GLU A 398 6.05 23.17 -6.67
CA GLU A 398 6.36 24.05 -5.55
C GLU A 398 5.42 25.24 -5.59
N GLN A 399 4.51 25.33 -4.61
CA GLN A 399 3.84 26.58 -4.35
C GLN A 399 4.94 27.58 -3.98
N PRO A 400 5.09 28.70 -4.70
CA PRO A 400 6.04 29.71 -4.29
C PRO A 400 5.71 30.06 -2.85
N ALA A 401 6.72 29.95 -1.96
CA ALA A 401 6.57 30.31 -0.56
C ALA A 401 5.84 31.67 -0.51
N PRO A 402 4.81 31.84 0.34
CA PRO A 402 4.15 33.13 0.47
C PRO A 402 5.25 34.16 0.73
N LYS A 403 5.39 35.12 -0.21
CA LYS A 403 6.46 36.13 -0.14
C LYS A 403 6.42 36.71 1.28
N PRO A 404 7.57 36.77 1.99
CA PRO A 404 7.58 37.32 3.33
C PRO A 404 6.98 38.71 3.28
N ALA A 405 6.03 38.98 4.18
CA ALA A 405 5.47 40.32 4.32
C ALA A 405 6.63 41.28 4.60
N LEU A 406 6.74 42.37 3.84
CA LEU A 406 7.72 43.41 4.15
C LEU A 406 7.33 44.04 5.49
N CYS A 407 8.08 43.71 6.53
CA CYS A 407 7.90 44.26 7.86
C CYS A 407 8.98 45.31 8.11
N PHE A 408 8.55 46.53 8.47
CA PHE A 408 9.42 47.63 8.85
C PHE A 408 9.37 47.82 10.36
N SER A 409 10.53 48.03 10.98
CA SER A 409 10.69 48.03 12.44
C SER A 409 10.80 49.43 13.08
N PHE A 410 10.62 50.53 12.33
CA PHE A 410 10.65 51.90 12.87
C PHE A 410 9.65 52.82 12.16
N PRO A 411 8.95 53.73 12.88
CA PRO A 411 8.91 53.96 14.34
C PRO A 411 7.84 53.11 15.08
N VAL A 412 7.06 52.29 14.35
CA VAL A 412 6.12 51.29 14.87
C VAL A 412 6.24 50.05 13.99
N PRO A 413 6.29 48.81 14.53
CA PRO A 413 6.29 47.60 13.71
C PRO A 413 5.01 47.50 12.89
N TRP A 414 5.14 47.44 11.57
CA TRP A 414 4.02 47.20 10.67
C TRP A 414 4.47 46.41 9.45
N CYS A 415 3.61 45.51 9.00
CA CYS A 415 3.86 44.65 7.84
C CYS A 415 2.89 45.04 6.72
N LEU A 416 3.42 45.17 5.50
CA LEU A 416 2.59 45.34 4.32
C LEU A 416 1.87 44.01 4.02
N PRO A 417 0.54 43.99 3.92
CA PRO A 417 -0.17 42.79 3.52
C PRO A 417 0.20 42.42 2.08
N THR A 418 0.29 41.12 1.81
CA THR A 418 0.93 40.50 0.62
C THR A 418 0.39 40.96 -0.74
N TRP A 419 -0.81 41.53 -0.79
CA TRP A 419 -1.47 42.08 -1.98
C TRP A 419 -1.01 43.49 -2.37
N LEU A 420 -0.36 44.23 -1.47
CA LEU A 420 0.17 45.58 -1.75
C LEU A 420 1.61 45.55 -2.30
N THR A 421 2.34 44.44 -2.12
CA THR A 421 3.73 44.26 -2.60
C THR A 421 3.79 43.61 -3.98
N SER A 422 2.66 43.32 -4.62
CA SER A 422 2.59 42.60 -5.89
C SER A 422 2.84 43.48 -7.12
N ASN A 423 2.91 44.81 -6.96
CA ASN A 423 3.03 45.80 -8.05
C ASN A 423 4.14 46.86 -7.80
N LEU A 424 5.16 46.54 -6.99
CA LEU A 424 6.33 47.38 -6.78
C LEU A 424 7.60 46.71 -7.30
#